data_AF-A0A9P7ZCH7-F1
#
_entry.id   AF-A0A9P7ZCH7-F1
#
_cell.length_a   1.000
_cell.length_b   1.000
_cell.length_c   1.000
_cell.angle_alpha   90.00
_cell.angle_beta   90.00
_cell.angle_gamma   90.00
#
_symmetry.space_group_name_H-M   'P 1'
#
loop_
_entity.id
_entity.type
_entity.pdbx_description
1 polymer ?
#
loop_
_entity_poly.entity_id
_entity_poly.type
_entity_poly.pdbx_seq_one_letter_code
_entity_poly.pdbx_strand_id
1 'polypeptide(L)'
;MKASAYCQSRGRTLRVIFLAILLFVLGYSSNRLQLQWQRYGVPKSSNTRTLSSKPEGVTVSGLVFYGRKDRAICMYCYLQRNMADQGGWLDEVLWIVNTDREDDLQYLEDIIASNPTRHKKLRIPGEKLNTYTYYKAWQHLERGKYYVKIDDDIVWFDDDAIPQLVTRKINYPNDFVVSANIINNPPLGFLHYHSGALHPYLPETVQPDYVPESWKPSQHGFWQGADNLIWDLKLDPPYAGHRWLRLKEQDIVRTPVSKLSYEVWGDSYASWAIAAQMHLSLLENIEANTLHLYKFENPWIMHGERIRINFMCIYADDILDTVVEDWPRNRGDEDMIVLDLPERLRRPVVVEGNALAAHLQYVDQPGVAGTDVLLRYRLLARDQGCL
;
A
#
# COMPACT_ATOMS: atom_id res chain seq x y z
N MET A 1 -6.14 6.83 -87.32
CA MET A 1 -5.33 6.18 -86.26
C MET A 1 -4.48 7.23 -85.54
N LYS A 2 -4.88 7.63 -84.32
CA LYS A 2 -4.10 8.35 -83.27
C LYS A 2 -5.10 9.08 -82.34
N ALA A 3 -5.77 8.32 -81.48
CA ALA A 3 -6.60 8.88 -80.40
C ALA A 3 -6.86 7.88 -79.24
N SER A 4 -6.68 6.57 -79.47
CA SER A 4 -6.99 5.54 -78.47
C SER A 4 -5.85 5.22 -77.48
N ALA A 5 -4.60 5.56 -77.79
CA ALA A 5 -3.46 5.23 -76.92
C ALA A 5 -3.21 6.20 -75.76
N TYR A 6 -3.80 7.40 -75.78
CA TYR A 6 -3.51 8.45 -74.79
C TYR A 6 -4.36 8.36 -73.50
N CYS A 7 -5.48 7.63 -73.54
CA CYS A 7 -6.40 7.53 -72.40
C CYS A 7 -6.12 6.32 -71.49
N GLN A 8 -5.46 5.27 -72.01
CA GLN A 8 -5.08 4.09 -71.21
C GLN A 8 -3.79 4.29 -70.39
N SER A 9 -2.87 5.17 -70.82
CA SER A 9 -1.64 5.42 -70.04
C SER A 9 -1.93 6.28 -68.79
N ARG A 10 -2.79 7.30 -68.91
CA ARG A 10 -3.17 8.17 -67.76
C ARG A 10 -3.83 7.39 -66.62
N GLY A 11 -4.69 6.41 -66.92
CA GLY A 11 -5.34 5.57 -65.91
C GLY A 11 -4.39 4.61 -65.18
N ARG A 12 -3.34 4.11 -65.86
CA ARG A 12 -2.30 3.29 -65.23
C ARG A 12 -1.36 4.16 -64.39
N THR A 13 -0.95 5.33 -64.87
CA THR A 13 -0.07 6.24 -64.13
C THR A 13 -0.75 6.76 -62.85
N LEU A 14 -2.05 7.10 -62.89
CA LEU A 14 -2.78 7.49 -61.68
C LEU A 14 -2.90 6.35 -60.67
N ARG A 15 -3.12 5.10 -61.10
CA ARG A 15 -3.19 3.95 -60.19
C ARG A 15 -1.85 3.66 -59.52
N VAL A 16 -0.74 3.79 -60.24
CA VAL A 16 0.61 3.61 -59.69
C VAL A 16 0.95 4.73 -58.69
N ILE A 17 0.59 5.98 -58.99
CA ILE A 17 0.77 7.11 -58.07
C ILE A 17 -0.08 6.92 -56.81
N PHE A 18 -1.33 6.47 -56.95
CA PHE A 18 -2.21 6.23 -55.80
C PHE A 18 -1.69 5.08 -54.91
N LEU A 19 -1.19 3.99 -55.50
CA LEU A 19 -0.56 2.90 -54.75
C LEU A 19 0.73 3.35 -54.05
N ALA A 20 1.55 4.18 -54.71
CA ALA A 20 2.77 4.72 -54.12
C ALA A 20 2.47 5.66 -52.95
N ILE A 21 1.44 6.51 -53.05
CA ILE A 21 0.98 7.36 -51.95
C ILE A 21 0.42 6.52 -50.80
N LEU A 22 -0.37 5.48 -51.09
CA LEU A 22 -0.92 4.60 -50.05
C LEU A 22 0.18 3.84 -49.31
N LEU A 23 1.19 3.32 -50.03
CA LEU A 23 2.36 2.66 -49.45
C LEU A 23 3.24 3.64 -48.66
N PHE A 24 3.37 4.89 -49.12
CA PHE A 24 4.09 5.92 -48.39
C PHE A 24 3.36 6.32 -47.10
N VAL A 25 2.03 6.46 -47.13
CA VAL A 25 1.20 6.76 -45.95
C VAL A 25 1.21 5.60 -44.96
N LEU A 26 1.12 4.34 -45.43
CA LEU A 26 1.21 3.15 -44.59
C LEU A 26 2.61 2.94 -44.00
N GLY A 27 3.67 3.22 -44.77
CA GLY A 27 5.06 3.17 -44.29
C GLY A 27 5.40 4.31 -43.32
N TYR A 28 4.80 5.50 -43.50
CA TYR A 28 5.00 6.64 -42.62
C TYR A 28 4.20 6.49 -41.31
N SER A 29 3.02 5.87 -41.36
CA SER A 29 2.25 5.53 -40.15
C SER A 29 2.86 4.38 -39.37
N SER A 30 3.42 3.36 -40.03
CA SER A 30 4.15 2.28 -39.36
C SER A 30 5.45 2.78 -38.72
N ASN A 31 6.22 3.67 -39.39
CA ASN A 31 7.41 4.27 -38.79
C ASN A 31 7.07 5.21 -37.62
N ARG A 32 5.96 5.97 -37.68
CA ARG A 32 5.53 6.80 -36.53
C ARG A 32 5.06 5.97 -35.35
N LEU A 33 4.34 4.87 -35.58
CA LEU A 33 4.00 3.92 -34.52
C LEU A 33 5.29 3.33 -33.93
N GLN A 34 6.22 2.84 -34.74
CA GLN A 34 7.46 2.23 -34.27
C GLN A 34 8.39 3.23 -33.53
N LEU A 35 8.42 4.50 -33.94
CA LEU A 35 9.12 5.58 -33.24
C LEU A 35 8.40 6.07 -31.97
N GLN A 36 7.06 5.96 -31.89
CA GLN A 36 6.32 6.18 -30.64
C GLN A 36 6.55 5.03 -29.65
N TRP A 37 6.56 3.78 -30.11
CA TRP A 37 6.89 2.61 -29.29
C TRP A 37 8.34 2.61 -28.79
N GLN A 38 9.27 3.25 -29.49
CA GLN A 38 10.65 3.44 -29.02
C GLN A 38 10.83 4.65 -28.07
N ARG A 39 9.93 5.66 -28.11
CA ARG A 39 9.93 6.79 -27.17
C ARG A 39 9.24 6.46 -25.85
N TYR A 40 8.28 5.54 -25.86
CA TYR A 40 7.80 4.85 -24.66
C TYR A 40 8.69 3.64 -24.41
N GLY A 41 9.95 3.91 -24.04
CA GLY A 41 10.81 2.87 -23.51
C GLY A 41 10.10 2.24 -22.32
N VAL A 42 9.63 1.01 -22.49
CA VAL A 42 9.39 0.09 -21.37
C VAL A 42 10.69 0.14 -20.55
N PRO A 43 10.67 0.63 -19.30
CA PRO A 43 11.83 0.49 -18.46
C PRO A 43 12.11 -1.01 -18.41
N LYS A 44 13.27 -1.42 -18.93
CA LYS A 44 13.79 -2.74 -18.60
C LYS A 44 13.88 -2.75 -17.08
N SER A 45 12.96 -3.47 -16.43
CA SER A 45 12.95 -3.64 -14.99
C SER A 45 14.19 -4.45 -14.63
N SER A 46 15.30 -3.76 -14.39
CA SER A 46 16.35 -4.30 -13.55
C SER A 46 15.81 -4.31 -12.13
N ASN A 47 15.05 -5.36 -11.78
CA ASN A 47 14.59 -5.61 -10.40
C ASN A 47 15.75 -6.11 -9.53
N THR A 48 16.73 -5.23 -9.40
CA THR A 48 17.60 -5.06 -8.24
C THR A 48 17.74 -3.56 -8.11
N ARG A 49 16.66 -2.89 -7.69
CA ARG A 49 16.79 -1.54 -7.13
C ARG A 49 17.56 -1.76 -5.85
N THR A 50 18.89 -1.58 -5.90
CA THR A 50 19.75 -1.68 -4.72
C THR A 50 19.17 -0.74 -3.68
N LEU A 51 18.61 -1.28 -2.60
CA LEU A 51 18.31 -0.52 -1.40
C LEU A 51 19.56 0.32 -1.10
N SER A 52 19.39 1.62 -0.89
CA SER A 52 20.50 2.43 -0.40
C SER A 52 21.03 1.75 0.86
N SER A 53 22.35 1.60 0.96
CA SER A 53 22.95 1.10 2.18
C SER A 53 22.51 1.97 3.35
N LYS A 54 22.20 1.34 4.48
CA LYS A 54 21.89 2.03 5.71
C LYS A 54 23.04 2.98 6.07
N PRO A 55 22.79 4.27 6.36
CA PRO A 55 23.84 5.21 6.74
C PRO A 55 24.54 4.78 8.04
N GLU A 56 25.86 4.99 8.10
CA GLU A 56 26.64 4.74 9.31
C GLU A 56 26.16 5.62 10.47
N GLY A 57 26.17 5.07 11.69
CA GLY A 57 25.79 5.79 12.91
C GLY A 57 24.28 6.04 13.07
N VAL A 58 23.44 5.57 12.13
CA VAL A 58 21.98 5.65 12.26
C VAL A 58 21.43 4.37 12.88
N THR A 59 20.70 4.50 13.98
CA THR A 59 19.95 3.38 14.59
C THR A 59 18.48 3.46 14.20
N VAL A 60 17.93 2.36 13.69
CA VAL A 60 16.52 2.25 13.27
C VAL A 60 15.86 1.10 13.99
N SER A 61 14.80 1.40 14.74
CA SER A 61 14.02 0.41 15.49
C SER A 61 12.59 0.32 14.94
N GLY A 62 12.10 -0.89 14.72
CA GLY A 62 10.69 -1.13 14.47
C GLY A 62 9.92 -1.03 15.79
N LEU A 63 8.81 -0.30 15.82
CA LEU A 63 7.91 -0.19 16.97
C LEU A 63 6.56 -0.77 16.59
N VAL A 64 6.37 -2.07 16.86
CA VAL A 64 5.18 -2.81 16.46
C VAL A 64 4.14 -2.79 17.57
N PHE A 65 2.94 -2.27 17.27
CA PHE A 65 1.80 -2.27 18.18
C PHE A 65 1.04 -3.60 18.06
N TYR A 66 1.50 -4.61 18.80
CA TYR A 66 1.10 -6.00 18.66
C TYR A 66 -0.17 -6.36 19.42
N GLY A 67 -1.19 -6.84 18.71
CA GLY A 67 -2.41 -7.37 19.33
C GLY A 67 -2.87 -8.72 18.79
N ARG A 68 -2.57 -9.06 17.53
CA ARG A 68 -3.27 -10.12 16.79
C ARG A 68 -2.30 -10.95 15.94
N LYS A 69 -2.17 -12.25 16.25
CA LYS A 69 -1.29 -13.21 15.57
C LYS A 69 -1.60 -13.37 14.09
N ASP A 70 -2.88 -13.46 13.75
CA ASP A 70 -3.37 -13.76 12.41
C ASP A 70 -2.95 -12.74 11.34
N ARG A 71 -2.68 -11.50 11.76
CA ARG A 71 -2.16 -10.40 10.96
C ARG A 71 -0.64 -10.28 11.05
N ALA A 72 -0.09 -10.35 12.27
CA ALA A 72 1.35 -10.26 12.49
C ALA A 72 2.14 -11.36 11.74
N ILE A 73 1.54 -12.54 11.52
CA ILE A 73 2.13 -13.59 10.69
C ILE A 73 2.35 -13.17 9.23
N CYS A 74 1.49 -12.29 8.68
CA CYS A 74 1.67 -11.76 7.33
C CYS A 74 2.83 -10.77 7.30
N MET A 75 2.96 -9.94 8.35
CA MET A 75 3.99 -8.91 8.47
C MET A 75 5.40 -9.46 8.73
N TYR A 76 5.49 -10.54 9.51
CA TYR A 76 6.74 -10.99 10.13
C TYR A 76 7.87 -11.18 9.13
N CYS A 77 7.58 -11.80 7.99
CA CYS A 77 8.60 -12.07 6.98
C CYS A 77 9.16 -10.78 6.33
N TYR A 78 8.34 -9.74 6.15
CA TYR A 78 8.80 -8.44 5.65
C TYR A 78 9.69 -7.71 6.69
N LEU A 79 9.39 -7.85 7.98
CA LEU A 79 10.28 -7.37 9.05
C LEU A 79 11.63 -8.07 8.99
N GLN A 80 11.66 -9.40 8.82
CA GLN A 80 12.91 -10.17 8.72
C GLN A 80 13.77 -9.71 7.54
N ARG A 81 13.18 -9.53 6.35
CA ARG A 81 13.87 -8.97 5.18
C ARG A 81 14.43 -7.58 5.41
N ASN A 82 13.77 -6.80 6.26
CA ASN A 82 14.19 -5.46 6.60
C ASN A 82 15.17 -5.38 7.78
N MET A 83 15.61 -6.51 8.35
CA MET A 83 16.67 -6.52 9.36
C MET A 83 18.02 -6.14 8.75
N ALA A 84 18.85 -5.41 9.51
CA ALA A 84 20.13 -4.89 9.05
C ALA A 84 21.12 -5.99 8.66
N ASP A 85 21.07 -7.16 9.32
CA ASP A 85 21.86 -8.34 8.96
C ASP A 85 21.31 -9.11 7.74
N GLN A 86 20.12 -8.76 7.26
CA GLN A 86 19.52 -9.25 6.01
C GLN A 86 19.59 -8.22 4.88
N GLY A 87 20.35 -7.13 5.05
CA GLY A 87 20.49 -6.06 4.06
C GLY A 87 19.42 -4.96 4.14
N GLY A 88 18.50 -5.07 5.09
CA GLY A 88 17.54 -4.02 5.42
C GLY A 88 18.11 -2.96 6.37
N TRP A 89 17.23 -2.20 7.04
CA TRP A 89 17.63 -1.06 7.87
C TRP A 89 17.33 -1.24 9.37
N LEU A 90 16.48 -2.18 9.77
CA LEU A 90 16.07 -2.40 11.15
C LEU A 90 17.20 -3.04 11.98
N ASP A 91 17.62 -2.38 13.06
CA ASP A 91 18.53 -2.98 14.03
C ASP A 91 17.81 -3.90 15.02
N GLU A 92 16.55 -3.59 15.30
CA GLU A 92 15.72 -4.28 16.27
C GLU A 92 14.24 -4.02 16.00
N VAL A 93 13.38 -4.85 16.60
CA VAL A 93 11.94 -4.67 16.64
C VAL A 93 11.46 -4.78 18.08
N LEU A 94 10.84 -3.71 18.56
CA LEU A 94 10.16 -3.63 19.84
C LEU A 94 8.68 -3.93 19.65
N TRP A 95 8.22 -4.99 20.30
CA TRP A 95 6.83 -5.44 20.24
C TRP A 95 6.06 -4.91 21.45
N ILE A 96 5.25 -3.88 21.23
CA ILE A 96 4.33 -3.33 22.23
C ILE A 96 3.17 -4.31 22.42
N VAL A 97 3.13 -4.98 23.56
CA VAL A 97 2.15 -6.04 23.81
C VAL A 97 0.80 -5.44 24.20
N ASN A 98 -0.20 -5.60 23.33
CA ASN A 98 -1.57 -5.14 23.52
C ASN A 98 -2.61 -6.26 23.35
N THR A 99 -2.35 -7.43 23.95
CA THR A 99 -3.26 -8.58 23.96
C THR A 99 -3.03 -9.43 25.21
N ASP A 100 -4.11 -10.10 25.63
CA ASP A 100 -4.10 -11.08 26.71
C ASP A 100 -4.54 -12.47 26.22
N ARG A 101 -4.73 -12.63 24.89
CA ARG A 101 -5.03 -13.93 24.29
C ARG A 101 -3.78 -14.80 24.29
N GLU A 102 -3.89 -15.99 24.84
CA GLU A 102 -2.76 -16.93 24.99
C GLU A 102 -2.11 -17.27 23.65
N ASP A 103 -2.90 -17.55 22.61
CA ASP A 103 -2.37 -17.86 21.27
C ASP A 103 -1.55 -16.73 20.66
N ASP A 104 -1.97 -15.48 20.88
CA ASP A 104 -1.25 -14.29 20.40
C ASP A 104 0.04 -14.10 21.20
N LEU A 105 -0.02 -14.31 22.52
CA LEU A 105 1.16 -14.21 23.39
C LEU A 105 2.19 -15.29 23.05
N GLN A 106 1.76 -16.54 22.87
CA GLN A 106 2.66 -17.65 22.52
C GLN A 106 3.39 -17.38 21.21
N TYR A 107 2.68 -16.89 20.18
CA TYR A 107 3.32 -16.57 18.91
C TYR A 107 4.37 -15.45 19.05
N LEU A 108 4.11 -14.46 19.90
CA LEU A 108 5.10 -13.42 20.18
C LEU A 108 6.32 -13.99 20.93
N GLU A 109 6.12 -14.90 21.89
CA GLU A 109 7.22 -15.59 22.55
C GLU A 109 8.07 -16.39 21.54
N ASP A 110 7.43 -17.06 20.57
CA ASP A 110 8.13 -17.79 19.52
C ASP A 110 9.00 -16.83 18.66
N ILE A 111 8.48 -15.65 18.31
CA ILE A 111 9.24 -14.60 17.60
C ILE A 111 10.45 -14.16 18.43
N ILE A 112 10.26 -13.85 19.71
CA ILE A 112 11.34 -13.38 20.59
C ILE A 112 12.40 -14.47 20.76
N ALA A 113 11.98 -15.72 20.97
CA ALA A 113 12.88 -16.86 21.13
C ALA A 113 13.69 -17.14 19.85
N SER A 114 13.14 -16.85 18.66
CA SER A 114 13.85 -17.04 17.40
C SER A 114 15.09 -16.14 17.25
N ASN A 115 15.04 -14.91 17.80
CA ASN A 115 16.18 -14.01 17.85
C ASN A 115 16.03 -12.96 18.97
N PRO A 116 16.41 -13.28 20.22
CA PRO A 116 16.18 -12.40 21.37
C PRO A 116 17.05 -11.13 21.37
N THR A 117 18.07 -11.07 20.50
CA THR A 117 18.89 -9.85 20.34
C THR A 117 18.20 -8.81 19.45
N ARG A 118 17.38 -9.26 18.50
CA ARG A 118 16.68 -8.41 17.53
C ARG A 118 15.24 -8.15 17.91
N HIS A 119 14.56 -9.09 18.56
CA HIS A 119 13.17 -8.96 18.96
C HIS A 119 13.05 -8.76 20.45
N LYS A 120 12.47 -7.63 20.84
CA LYS A 120 12.32 -7.22 22.23
C LYS A 120 10.85 -7.06 22.58
N LYS A 121 10.43 -7.68 23.67
CA LYS A 121 9.09 -7.50 24.23
C LYS A 121 9.03 -6.23 25.05
N LEU A 122 8.02 -5.39 24.82
CA LEU A 122 7.73 -4.25 25.66
C LEU A 122 6.27 -4.32 26.13
N ARG A 123 6.08 -4.66 27.40
CA ARG A 123 4.76 -4.63 28.04
C ARG A 123 4.64 -3.34 28.83
N ILE A 124 3.66 -2.52 28.43
CA ILE A 124 3.35 -1.28 29.15
C ILE A 124 2.53 -1.64 30.40
N PRO A 125 2.97 -1.25 31.61
CA PRO A 125 2.23 -1.54 32.83
C PRO A 125 0.84 -0.89 32.86
N GLY A 126 -0.12 -1.60 33.46
CA GLY A 126 -1.49 -1.13 33.64
C GLY A 126 -2.49 -1.83 32.73
N GLU A 127 -3.58 -1.13 32.41
CA GLU A 127 -4.64 -1.63 31.53
C GLU A 127 -4.18 -1.72 30.06
N LYS A 128 -4.92 -2.53 29.30
CA LYS A 128 -4.78 -2.66 27.85
C LYS A 128 -4.77 -1.27 27.18
N LEU A 129 -3.82 -1.06 26.27
CA LEU A 129 -3.70 0.21 25.57
C LEU A 129 -4.92 0.42 24.66
N ASN A 130 -5.39 1.65 24.65
CA ASN A 130 -6.48 2.15 23.83
C ASN A 130 -6.12 3.52 23.28
N THR A 131 -7.02 4.11 22.48
CA THR A 131 -6.82 5.39 21.80
C THR A 131 -6.22 6.49 22.69
N TYR A 132 -6.64 6.57 23.97
CA TYR A 132 -6.20 7.62 24.90
C TYR A 132 -5.01 7.21 25.77
N THR A 133 -4.48 5.99 25.63
CA THR A 133 -3.35 5.48 26.42
C THR A 133 -2.18 4.99 25.58
N TYR A 134 -2.31 4.93 24.24
CA TYR A 134 -1.19 4.60 23.36
C TYR A 134 0.01 5.56 23.51
N TYR A 135 -0.21 6.80 23.96
CA TYR A 135 0.87 7.75 24.28
C TYR A 135 1.94 7.12 25.22
N LYS A 136 1.54 6.19 26.09
CA LYS A 136 2.46 5.54 27.04
C LYS A 136 3.57 4.74 26.36
N ALA A 137 3.30 4.14 25.20
CA ALA A 137 4.31 3.40 24.44
C ALA A 137 5.47 4.33 24.01
N TRP A 138 5.16 5.58 23.70
CA TRP A 138 6.13 6.58 23.25
C TRP A 138 7.01 7.13 24.39
N GLN A 139 6.67 6.86 25.66
CA GLN A 139 7.52 7.19 26.81
C GLN A 139 8.76 6.29 26.90
N HIS A 140 8.75 5.15 26.20
CA HIS A 140 9.80 4.14 26.23
C HIS A 140 10.75 4.23 25.04
N LEU A 141 10.68 5.31 24.24
CA LEU A 141 11.65 5.52 23.18
C LEU A 141 13.04 5.80 23.76
N GLU A 142 14.07 5.36 23.04
CA GLU A 142 15.46 5.69 23.34
C GLU A 142 15.91 6.85 22.45
N ARG A 143 16.50 7.88 23.08
CA ARG A 143 17.03 9.06 22.39
C ARG A 143 18.05 8.68 21.33
N GLY A 144 18.11 9.48 20.26
CA GLY A 144 19.05 9.25 19.15
C GLY A 144 18.65 8.17 18.14
N LYS A 145 17.48 7.53 18.29
CA LYS A 145 16.99 6.50 17.36
C LYS A 145 15.91 7.02 16.42
N TYR A 146 15.84 6.44 15.22
CA TYR A 146 14.68 6.54 14.34
C TYR A 146 13.77 5.35 14.64
N TYR A 147 12.49 5.63 14.86
CA TYR A 147 11.48 4.60 15.07
C TYR A 147 10.55 4.55 13.87
N VAL A 148 10.35 3.34 13.33
CA VAL A 148 9.25 3.09 12.39
C VAL A 148 8.12 2.45 13.19
N LYS A 149 7.05 3.21 13.42
CA LYS A 149 5.84 2.71 14.07
C LYS A 149 5.04 1.89 13.06
N ILE A 150 4.57 0.72 13.49
CA ILE A 150 3.90 -0.27 12.65
C ILE A 150 2.71 -0.86 13.42
N ASP A 151 1.49 -0.72 12.91
CA ASP A 151 0.34 -1.46 13.47
C ASP A 151 0.41 -2.96 13.15
N ASP A 152 -0.20 -3.78 14.00
CA ASP A 152 -0.24 -5.23 13.78
C ASP A 152 -1.10 -5.68 12.59
N ASP A 153 -1.93 -4.82 12.02
CA ASP A 153 -2.66 -5.02 10.77
C ASP A 153 -1.94 -4.45 9.53
N ILE A 154 -0.67 -4.10 9.63
CA ILE A 154 0.18 -3.96 8.44
C ILE A 154 0.50 -5.36 7.91
N VAL A 155 -0.12 -5.73 6.80
CA VAL A 155 -0.07 -7.11 6.25
C VAL A 155 0.90 -7.27 5.08
N TRP A 156 1.42 -6.15 4.56
CA TRP A 156 2.44 -6.10 3.52
C TRP A 156 3.12 -4.72 3.52
N PHE A 157 4.40 -4.66 3.18
CA PHE A 157 5.08 -3.41 2.80
C PHE A 157 6.21 -3.70 1.82
N ASP A 158 6.53 -2.73 0.98
CA ASP A 158 7.63 -2.81 0.01
C ASP A 158 8.98 -2.81 0.76
N ASP A 159 9.98 -3.54 0.26
CA ASP A 159 11.30 -3.64 0.90
C ASP A 159 11.97 -2.26 1.01
N ASP A 160 11.67 -1.34 0.09
CA ASP A 160 12.21 0.02 0.14
C ASP A 160 11.44 0.95 1.09
N ALA A 161 10.30 0.54 1.66
CA ALA A 161 9.45 1.43 2.46
C ALA A 161 10.18 2.00 3.69
N ILE A 162 10.80 1.15 4.51
CA ILE A 162 11.55 1.60 5.70
C ILE A 162 12.74 2.51 5.31
N PRO A 163 13.63 2.11 4.37
CA PRO A 163 14.68 2.98 3.87
C PRO A 163 14.20 4.35 3.40
N GLN A 164 13.10 4.41 2.64
CA GLN A 164 12.55 5.66 2.11
C GLN A 164 12.09 6.60 3.25
N LEU A 165 11.33 6.07 4.21
CA LEU A 165 10.85 6.84 5.35
C LEU A 165 11.99 7.42 6.18
N VAL A 166 12.97 6.58 6.53
CA VAL A 166 14.11 6.99 7.37
C VAL A 166 15.00 7.97 6.60
N THR A 167 15.25 7.73 5.32
CA THR A 167 16.02 8.65 4.45
C THR A 167 15.38 10.03 4.41
N ARG A 168 14.06 10.11 4.21
CA ARG A 168 13.33 11.38 4.23
C ARG A 168 13.50 12.07 5.59
N LYS A 169 13.32 11.33 6.68
CA LYS A 169 13.40 11.90 8.04
C LYS A 169 14.82 12.39 8.39
N ILE A 170 15.87 11.73 7.89
CA ILE A 170 17.27 12.18 8.01
C ILE A 170 17.51 13.47 7.20
N ASN A 171 17.11 13.47 5.93
CA ASN A 171 17.41 14.57 5.01
C ASN A 171 16.57 15.83 5.28
N TYR A 172 15.40 15.66 5.89
CA TYR A 172 14.46 16.73 6.20
C TYR A 172 14.09 16.67 7.69
N PRO A 173 15.02 17.01 8.60
CA PRO A 173 14.79 16.89 10.04
C PRO A 173 13.63 17.77 10.53
N ASN A 174 13.26 18.82 9.78
CA ASN A 174 12.12 19.67 10.09
C ASN A 174 10.76 18.95 9.91
N ASP A 175 10.66 17.92 9.07
CA ASP A 175 9.45 17.09 9.00
C ASP A 175 9.24 16.43 10.35
N PHE A 176 8.11 16.67 11.02
CA PHE A 176 7.86 16.10 12.34
C PHE A 176 7.73 14.57 12.25
N VAL A 177 6.94 14.11 11.29
CA VAL A 177 6.60 12.71 11.03
C VAL A 177 6.64 12.47 9.53
N VAL A 178 7.15 11.31 9.12
CA VAL A 178 7.08 10.82 7.74
C VAL A 178 6.18 9.60 7.70
N SER A 179 4.98 9.73 7.13
CA SER A 179 4.04 8.64 6.90
C SER A 179 4.33 7.90 5.60
N ALA A 180 4.07 6.60 5.56
CA ALA A 180 4.06 5.84 4.32
C ALA A 180 2.86 6.16 3.44
N ASN A 181 3.01 5.85 2.16
CA ASN A 181 1.92 5.78 1.19
C ASN A 181 1.13 4.47 1.39
N ILE A 182 0.16 4.53 2.31
CA ILE A 182 -0.58 3.37 2.81
C ILE A 182 -1.79 3.04 1.91
N ILE A 183 -1.89 1.79 1.49
CA ILE A 183 -3.09 1.20 0.87
C ILE A 183 -4.14 0.97 1.95
N ASN A 184 -5.41 1.28 1.62
CA ASN A 184 -6.53 1.35 2.56
C ASN A 184 -6.33 2.42 3.65
N ASN A 185 -5.86 3.59 3.23
CA ASN A 185 -5.88 4.82 4.01
C ASN A 185 -6.77 5.84 3.26
N PRO A 186 -7.77 6.50 3.90
CA PRO A 186 -8.86 7.12 3.15
C PRO A 186 -8.43 8.26 2.19
N PRO A 187 -7.63 9.28 2.61
CA PRO A 187 -7.08 10.27 1.68
C PRO A 187 -6.22 9.68 0.56
N LEU A 188 -5.45 8.63 0.86
CA LEU A 188 -4.54 8.01 -0.10
C LEU A 188 -5.27 7.11 -1.10
N GLY A 189 -6.34 6.42 -0.66
CA GLY A 189 -7.20 5.63 -1.53
C GLY A 189 -7.81 6.47 -2.65
N PHE A 190 -8.26 7.70 -2.31
CA PHE A 190 -8.70 8.67 -3.31
C PHE A 190 -7.60 8.97 -4.34
N LEU A 191 -6.36 9.19 -3.91
CA LEU A 191 -5.25 9.39 -4.85
C LEU A 191 -4.98 8.16 -5.71
N HIS A 192 -4.93 6.97 -5.11
CA HIS A 192 -4.66 5.71 -5.82
C HIS A 192 -5.72 5.43 -6.89
N TYR A 193 -6.97 5.80 -6.63
CA TYR A 193 -8.04 5.74 -7.63
C TYR A 193 -7.74 6.68 -8.81
N HIS A 194 -7.39 7.93 -8.54
CA HIS A 194 -7.13 8.95 -9.56
C HIS A 194 -5.77 8.79 -10.27
N SER A 195 -4.83 8.03 -9.70
CA SER A 195 -3.57 7.65 -10.35
C SER A 195 -3.71 6.42 -11.26
N GLY A 196 -4.88 5.77 -11.27
CA GLY A 196 -5.15 4.57 -12.06
C GLY A 196 -4.60 3.28 -11.44
N ALA A 197 -4.30 3.28 -10.14
CA ALA A 197 -3.81 2.09 -9.44
C ALA A 197 -4.91 1.10 -9.06
N LEU A 198 -6.17 1.55 -8.99
CA LEU A 198 -7.30 0.69 -8.60
C LEU A 198 -7.95 -0.01 -9.80
N HIS A 199 -8.35 -1.25 -9.59
CA HIS A 199 -8.90 -2.14 -10.61
C HIS A 199 -10.36 -2.49 -10.28
N PRO A 200 -11.24 -2.74 -11.28
CA PRO A 200 -12.63 -3.11 -11.02
C PRO A 200 -12.77 -4.53 -10.46
N TYR A 201 -13.17 -4.62 -9.19
CA TYR A 201 -13.53 -5.86 -8.51
C TYR A 201 -14.95 -5.79 -7.94
N LEU A 202 -15.63 -6.93 -7.92
CA LEU A 202 -16.92 -7.12 -7.24
C LEU A 202 -16.88 -8.40 -6.41
N PRO A 203 -17.66 -8.48 -5.31
CA PRO A 203 -17.72 -9.67 -4.48
C PRO A 203 -18.38 -10.81 -5.25
N GLU A 204 -17.87 -12.01 -5.04
CA GLU A 204 -18.53 -13.24 -5.46
C GLU A 204 -19.76 -13.48 -4.59
N THR A 205 -20.94 -13.55 -5.21
CA THR A 205 -22.22 -13.66 -4.50
C THR A 205 -22.69 -15.09 -4.28
N VAL A 206 -22.07 -16.06 -4.95
CA VAL A 206 -22.40 -17.49 -4.86
C VAL A 206 -21.14 -18.26 -4.50
N GLN A 207 -21.21 -19.07 -3.44
CA GLN A 207 -20.07 -19.86 -3.00
C GLN A 207 -19.70 -20.91 -4.07
N PRO A 208 -18.43 -20.96 -4.54
CA PRO A 208 -18.02 -21.94 -5.54
C PRO A 208 -17.68 -23.29 -4.89
N ASP A 209 -17.74 -24.37 -5.67
CA ASP A 209 -17.33 -25.70 -5.22
C ASP A 209 -15.80 -25.80 -4.97
N TYR A 210 -15.03 -24.95 -5.66
CA TYR A 210 -13.57 -24.93 -5.59
C TYR A 210 -13.04 -23.50 -5.56
N VAL A 211 -12.13 -23.23 -4.62
CA VAL A 211 -11.38 -21.98 -4.51
C VAL A 211 -9.89 -22.28 -4.69
N PRO A 212 -9.20 -21.63 -5.64
CA PRO A 212 -7.76 -21.77 -5.80
C PRO A 212 -7.00 -21.29 -4.55
N GLU A 213 -6.04 -22.09 -4.07
CA GLU A 213 -5.12 -21.68 -2.99
C GLU A 213 -4.01 -20.78 -3.55
N SER A 214 -4.35 -19.52 -3.84
CA SER A 214 -3.40 -18.56 -4.39
C SER A 214 -3.69 -17.13 -3.96
N TRP A 215 -2.64 -16.34 -3.78
CA TRP A 215 -2.77 -14.90 -3.58
C TRP A 215 -3.01 -14.14 -4.88
N LYS A 216 -2.59 -14.70 -6.02
CA LYS A 216 -2.56 -14.04 -7.34
C LYS A 216 -3.95 -13.86 -7.90
N PRO A 217 -4.46 -12.62 -8.08
CA PRO A 217 -5.80 -12.41 -8.62
C PRO A 217 -6.06 -13.09 -9.96
N SER A 218 -5.05 -13.20 -10.84
CA SER A 218 -5.19 -13.83 -12.15
C SER A 218 -5.61 -15.31 -12.11
N GLN A 219 -5.39 -16.00 -10.97
CA GLN A 219 -5.72 -17.42 -10.80
C GLN A 219 -7.14 -17.68 -10.28
N HIS A 220 -7.89 -16.64 -9.90
CA HIS A 220 -9.23 -16.79 -9.31
C HIS A 220 -10.37 -16.73 -10.34
N GLY A 221 -10.05 -16.40 -11.59
CA GLY A 221 -11.02 -16.16 -12.65
C GLY A 221 -11.64 -14.76 -12.58
N PHE A 222 -12.58 -14.51 -13.48
CA PHE A 222 -13.29 -13.24 -13.56
C PHE A 222 -14.66 -13.32 -12.88
N TRP A 223 -15.14 -12.17 -12.42
CA TRP A 223 -16.47 -12.02 -11.86
C TRP A 223 -17.55 -12.44 -12.86
N GLN A 224 -18.58 -13.12 -12.36
CA GLN A 224 -19.74 -13.55 -13.12
C GLN A 224 -21.00 -13.06 -12.41
N GLY A 225 -21.86 -12.36 -13.12
CA GLY A 225 -23.12 -11.84 -12.61
C GLY A 225 -23.75 -10.85 -13.59
N ALA A 226 -24.75 -10.10 -13.15
CA ALA A 226 -25.45 -9.16 -14.02
C ALA A 226 -24.57 -7.97 -14.46
N ASP A 227 -24.55 -7.68 -15.76
CA ASP A 227 -23.73 -6.60 -16.36
C ASP A 227 -24.13 -5.18 -15.90
N ASN A 228 -25.22 -5.02 -15.15
CA ASN A 228 -25.66 -3.74 -14.60
C ASN A 228 -25.64 -3.72 -13.07
N LEU A 229 -25.04 -4.71 -12.41
CA LEU A 229 -24.95 -4.72 -10.96
C LEU A 229 -24.04 -3.57 -10.50
N ILE A 230 -24.61 -2.70 -9.67
CA ILE A 230 -23.87 -1.72 -8.88
C ILE A 230 -23.90 -2.20 -7.44
N TRP A 231 -22.73 -2.38 -6.83
CA TRP A 231 -22.66 -2.82 -5.44
C TRP A 231 -23.10 -1.71 -4.49
N ASP A 232 -24.06 -2.00 -3.61
CA ASP A 232 -24.43 -1.11 -2.51
C ASP A 232 -23.47 -1.31 -1.35
N LEU A 233 -22.78 -0.25 -0.94
CA LEU A 233 -21.79 -0.26 0.15
C LEU A 233 -22.36 -0.70 1.50
N LYS A 234 -23.69 -0.68 1.65
CA LYS A 234 -24.39 -1.09 2.88
C LYS A 234 -24.64 -2.60 2.97
N LEU A 235 -24.38 -3.34 1.90
CA LEU A 235 -24.56 -4.78 1.91
C LEU A 235 -23.51 -5.47 2.78
N ASP A 236 -23.96 -6.50 3.49
CA ASP A 236 -23.09 -7.40 4.23
C ASP A 236 -22.29 -8.29 3.28
N PRO A 237 -21.13 -8.82 3.73
CA PRO A 237 -20.43 -9.91 3.06
C PRO A 237 -21.37 -11.04 2.60
N PRO A 238 -21.38 -11.43 1.31
CA PRO A 238 -22.28 -12.46 0.80
C PRO A 238 -22.22 -13.80 1.55
N TYR A 239 -21.02 -14.22 1.90
CA TYR A 239 -20.75 -15.39 2.74
C TYR A 239 -19.35 -15.28 3.37
N ALA A 240 -19.06 -16.12 4.35
CA ALA A 240 -17.76 -16.10 5.06
C ALA A 240 -16.63 -16.57 4.14
N GLY A 241 -15.56 -15.79 4.06
CA GLY A 241 -14.40 -16.07 3.20
C GLY A 241 -14.68 -15.87 1.71
N HIS A 242 -15.70 -15.08 1.35
CA HIS A 242 -16.02 -14.83 -0.04
C HIS A 242 -14.88 -14.12 -0.77
N ARG A 243 -14.74 -14.48 -2.04
CA ARG A 243 -13.75 -13.88 -2.94
C ARG A 243 -14.30 -12.58 -3.50
N TRP A 244 -13.38 -11.79 -4.02
CA TRP A 244 -13.68 -10.64 -4.84
C TRP A 244 -12.96 -10.83 -6.16
N LEU A 245 -13.73 -10.78 -7.24
CA LEU A 245 -13.28 -11.22 -8.55
C LEU A 245 -13.16 -10.03 -9.48
N ARG A 246 -12.12 -10.06 -10.32
CA ARG A 246 -11.82 -9.04 -11.32
C ARG A 246 -12.93 -9.02 -12.37
N LEU A 247 -13.42 -7.84 -12.76
CA LEU A 247 -14.34 -7.72 -13.89
C LEU A 247 -13.58 -7.94 -15.20
N LYS A 248 -14.20 -8.54 -16.22
CA LYS A 248 -13.59 -8.63 -17.56
C LYS A 248 -13.49 -7.27 -18.23
N GLU A 249 -14.51 -6.45 -18.04
CA GLU A 249 -14.55 -5.09 -18.52
C GLU A 249 -13.82 -4.13 -17.57
N GLN A 250 -13.43 -2.97 -18.09
CA GLN A 250 -12.78 -1.92 -17.32
C GLN A 250 -13.79 -0.94 -16.68
N ASP A 251 -15.01 -1.39 -16.42
CA ASP A 251 -16.04 -0.56 -15.79
C ASP A 251 -15.81 -0.44 -14.28
N ILE A 252 -14.89 0.45 -13.90
CA ILE A 252 -14.61 0.78 -12.50
C ILE A 252 -15.72 1.63 -11.87
N VAL A 253 -16.53 2.31 -12.68
CA VAL A 253 -17.55 3.27 -12.20
C VAL A 253 -18.65 2.58 -11.42
N ARG A 254 -18.99 1.33 -11.76
CA ARG A 254 -19.99 0.53 -11.02
C ARG A 254 -19.44 -0.18 -9.77
N THR A 255 -18.15 -0.09 -9.51
CA THR A 255 -17.50 -0.80 -8.39
C THR A 255 -17.37 0.11 -7.15
N PRO A 256 -17.26 -0.46 -5.93
CA PRO A 256 -17.20 0.31 -4.68
C PRO A 256 -16.24 1.50 -4.68
N VAL A 257 -15.02 1.35 -5.21
CA VAL A 257 -14.00 2.41 -5.22
C VAL A 257 -14.42 3.67 -5.99
N SER A 258 -15.46 3.62 -6.84
CA SER A 258 -16.00 4.83 -7.47
C SER A 258 -16.65 5.80 -6.49
N LYS A 259 -16.89 5.36 -5.24
CA LYS A 259 -17.41 6.17 -4.14
C LYS A 259 -16.32 6.80 -3.28
N LEU A 260 -15.04 6.57 -3.59
CA LEU A 260 -13.94 7.23 -2.90
C LEU A 260 -14.02 8.74 -3.07
N SER A 261 -13.89 9.44 -1.95
CA SER A 261 -13.82 10.89 -1.83
C SER A 261 -12.55 11.26 -1.06
N TYR A 262 -12.05 12.48 -1.28
CA TYR A 262 -10.96 13.00 -0.47
C TYR A 262 -11.48 13.40 0.91
N GLU A 263 -11.48 12.45 1.84
CA GLU A 263 -11.96 12.61 3.21
C GLU A 263 -11.20 11.69 4.17
N VAL A 264 -11.32 11.95 5.47
CA VAL A 264 -10.72 11.10 6.52
C VAL A 264 -11.77 10.25 7.25
N TRP A 265 -13.03 10.66 7.12
CA TRP A 265 -14.22 10.03 7.70
C TRP A 265 -15.28 9.94 6.62
N GLY A 266 -16.13 8.92 6.68
CA GLY A 266 -17.16 8.67 5.67
C GLY A 266 -16.99 7.30 5.01
N ASP A 267 -17.57 7.11 3.83
CA ASP A 267 -17.57 5.83 3.12
C ASP A 267 -16.16 5.40 2.74
N SER A 268 -15.27 6.35 2.41
CA SER A 268 -13.87 6.06 2.09
C SER A 268 -13.10 5.44 3.26
N TYR A 269 -13.59 5.65 4.49
CA TYR A 269 -13.05 5.08 5.71
C TYR A 269 -13.84 3.86 6.20
N ALA A 270 -15.17 3.92 6.22
CA ALA A 270 -16.01 2.89 6.83
C ALA A 270 -16.34 1.71 5.89
N SER A 271 -16.24 1.89 4.57
CA SER A 271 -16.67 0.83 3.65
C SER A 271 -15.67 -0.32 3.56
N TRP A 272 -16.07 -1.47 4.09
CA TRP A 272 -15.33 -2.72 3.94
C TRP A 272 -15.19 -3.15 2.47
N ALA A 273 -16.17 -2.83 1.63
CA ALA A 273 -16.18 -3.13 0.20
C ALA A 273 -15.13 -2.33 -0.58
N ILE A 274 -14.99 -1.04 -0.25
CA ILE A 274 -13.91 -0.19 -0.80
C ILE A 274 -12.54 -0.72 -0.36
N ALA A 275 -12.40 -1.07 0.93
CA ALA A 275 -11.16 -1.65 1.48
C ALA A 275 -10.75 -2.95 0.76
N ALA A 276 -11.69 -3.89 0.60
CA ALA A 276 -11.44 -5.15 -0.10
C ALA A 276 -10.95 -4.93 -1.53
N GLN A 277 -11.61 -4.03 -2.28
CA GLN A 277 -11.22 -3.71 -3.64
C GLN A 277 -9.84 -3.03 -3.73
N MET A 278 -9.50 -2.13 -2.80
CA MET A 278 -8.16 -1.53 -2.74
C MET A 278 -7.06 -2.58 -2.53
N HIS A 279 -7.28 -3.54 -1.63
CA HIS A 279 -6.32 -4.61 -1.39
C HIS A 279 -6.13 -5.52 -2.58
N LEU A 280 -7.19 -5.89 -3.28
CA LEU A 280 -7.08 -6.76 -4.46
C LEU A 280 -6.44 -6.06 -5.63
N SER A 281 -6.70 -4.76 -5.76
CA SER A 281 -5.98 -3.93 -6.72
C SER A 281 -4.48 -3.92 -6.43
N LEU A 282 -4.09 -3.84 -5.15
CA LEU A 282 -2.68 -3.95 -4.76
C LEU A 282 -2.11 -5.33 -5.12
N LEU A 283 -2.81 -6.41 -4.80
CA LEU A 283 -2.35 -7.77 -5.14
C LEU A 283 -2.19 -7.97 -6.66
N GLU A 284 -3.09 -7.42 -7.48
CA GLU A 284 -2.97 -7.44 -8.94
C GLU A 284 -1.74 -6.64 -9.39
N ASN A 285 -1.49 -5.48 -8.80
CA ASN A 285 -0.32 -4.67 -9.13
C ASN A 285 1.01 -5.27 -8.65
N ILE A 286 1.01 -6.02 -7.54
CA ILE A 286 2.17 -6.82 -7.11
C ILE A 286 2.43 -7.94 -8.13
N GLU A 287 1.39 -8.68 -8.51
CA GLU A 287 1.50 -9.74 -9.53
C GLU A 287 2.00 -9.21 -10.88
N ALA A 288 1.49 -8.05 -11.31
CA ALA A 288 1.84 -7.45 -12.60
C ALA A 288 3.13 -6.60 -12.58
N ASN A 289 3.78 -6.44 -11.42
CA ASN A 289 4.93 -5.55 -11.22
C ASN A 289 4.64 -4.08 -11.63
N THR A 290 3.45 -3.58 -11.30
CA THR A 290 2.94 -2.24 -11.63
C THR A 290 2.78 -1.32 -10.41
N LEU A 291 3.53 -1.58 -9.34
CA LEU A 291 3.50 -0.77 -8.10
C LEU A 291 3.80 0.73 -8.31
N HIS A 292 4.46 1.10 -9.42
CA HIS A 292 4.70 2.49 -9.78
C HIS A 292 3.41 3.33 -9.92
N LEU A 293 2.25 2.70 -10.15
CA LEU A 293 0.95 3.39 -10.22
C LEU A 293 0.53 4.01 -8.88
N TYR A 294 1.03 3.49 -7.76
CA TYR A 294 0.79 4.07 -6.43
C TYR A 294 1.77 5.18 -6.09
N LYS A 295 2.98 5.16 -6.67
CA LYS A 295 4.10 6.00 -6.25
C LYS A 295 3.99 7.41 -6.86
N PHE A 296 4.30 8.42 -6.07
CA PHE A 296 4.40 9.81 -6.51
C PHE A 296 5.70 10.43 -5.99
N GLU A 297 6.32 11.29 -6.80
CA GLU A 297 7.71 11.75 -6.56
C GLU A 297 7.82 12.80 -5.45
N ASN A 298 6.93 13.79 -5.43
CA ASN A 298 6.98 14.87 -4.44
C ASN A 298 6.28 14.43 -3.16
N PRO A 299 6.89 14.62 -1.98
CA PRO A 299 6.23 14.27 -0.72
C PRO A 299 4.94 15.08 -0.57
N TRP A 300 3.91 14.43 -0.05
CA TRP A 300 2.65 15.11 0.23
C TRP A 300 2.70 15.72 1.62
N ILE A 301 2.79 17.05 1.68
CA ILE A 301 2.75 17.80 2.94
C ILE A 301 1.29 17.90 3.39
N MET A 302 0.97 17.38 4.57
CA MET A 302 -0.41 17.29 5.05
C MET A 302 -1.00 18.64 5.49
N HIS A 303 -0.18 19.65 5.80
CA HIS A 303 -0.64 21.00 6.16
C HIS A 303 -1.74 21.07 7.24
N GLY A 304 -1.72 20.16 8.22
CA GLY A 304 -2.72 20.08 9.29
C GLY A 304 -3.93 19.20 8.96
N GLU A 305 -4.00 18.63 7.76
CA GLU A 305 -4.94 17.57 7.42
C GLU A 305 -4.55 16.26 8.12
N ARG A 306 -5.57 15.48 8.52
CA ARG A 306 -5.34 14.21 9.21
C ARG A 306 -4.91 13.13 8.21
N ILE A 307 -3.85 12.40 8.57
CA ILE A 307 -3.48 11.09 8.04
C ILE A 307 -3.46 10.07 9.18
N ARG A 308 -3.75 8.80 8.89
CA ARG A 308 -3.65 7.73 9.90
C ARG A 308 -2.21 7.33 10.16
N ILE A 309 -1.91 6.99 11.42
CA ILE A 309 -0.55 6.70 11.88
C ILE A 309 -0.14 5.24 11.69
N ASN A 310 -0.68 4.50 10.72
CA ASN A 310 -0.53 3.04 10.69
C ASN A 310 0.90 2.55 10.45
N PHE A 311 1.65 3.26 9.59
CA PHE A 311 3.04 2.96 9.25
C PHE A 311 3.81 4.27 9.00
N MET A 312 4.68 4.67 9.92
CA MET A 312 5.35 5.98 9.87
C MET A 312 6.71 5.99 10.57
N CYS A 313 7.61 6.87 10.12
CA CYS A 313 8.89 7.13 10.77
C CYS A 313 8.86 8.43 11.59
N ILE A 314 9.44 8.34 12.78
CA ILE A 314 9.70 9.45 13.69
C ILE A 314 11.15 9.40 14.19
N TYR A 315 11.66 10.53 14.67
CA TYR A 315 12.90 10.58 15.43
C TYR A 315 12.57 10.67 16.92
N ALA A 316 13.22 9.87 17.76
CA ALA A 316 12.83 9.71 19.16
C ALA A 316 12.83 11.03 19.94
N ASP A 317 13.85 11.85 19.75
CA ASP A 317 13.98 13.12 20.50
C ASP A 317 12.83 14.08 20.16
N ASP A 318 12.33 14.06 18.92
CA ASP A 318 11.21 14.91 18.51
C ASP A 318 9.94 14.62 19.30
N ILE A 319 9.75 13.37 19.74
CA ILE A 319 8.62 12.98 20.58
C ILE A 319 8.95 13.25 22.06
N LEU A 320 10.12 12.83 22.53
CA LEU A 320 10.49 12.93 23.95
C LEU A 320 10.63 14.38 24.42
N ASP A 321 11.04 15.30 23.53
CA ASP A 321 11.16 16.73 23.85
C ASP A 321 9.80 17.43 24.00
N THR A 322 8.70 16.75 23.67
CA THR A 322 7.34 17.27 23.86
C THR A 322 6.76 17.01 25.24
N VAL A 323 7.50 16.28 26.09
CA VAL A 323 7.10 15.78 27.41
C VAL A 323 5.80 14.98 27.30
N VAL A 324 5.94 13.71 26.88
CA VAL A 324 4.82 12.81 26.55
C VAL A 324 3.84 12.64 27.73
N GLU A 325 4.36 12.72 28.95
CA GLU A 325 3.59 12.68 30.20
C GLU A 325 2.52 13.77 30.26
N ASP A 326 2.80 14.94 29.69
CA ASP A 326 1.98 16.16 29.75
C ASP A 326 0.97 16.24 28.60
N TRP A 327 0.94 15.25 27.71
CA TRP A 327 -0.05 15.22 26.63
C TRP A 327 -1.48 15.19 27.20
N PRO A 328 -2.42 16.00 26.66
CA PRO A 328 -3.79 16.03 27.13
C PRO A 328 -4.45 14.65 27.09
N ARG A 329 -5.04 14.24 28.21
CA ARG A 329 -5.61 12.88 28.37
C ARG A 329 -6.86 12.61 27.52
N ASN A 330 -7.46 13.65 26.96
CA ASN A 330 -8.59 13.56 26.04
C ASN A 330 -8.16 13.52 24.56
N ARG A 331 -6.85 13.46 24.29
CA ARG A 331 -6.29 13.38 22.94
C ARG A 331 -5.61 12.03 22.75
N GLY A 332 -5.91 11.38 21.64
CA GLY A 332 -5.20 10.16 21.25
C GLY A 332 -3.78 10.45 20.77
N ASP A 333 -2.95 9.43 20.65
CA ASP A 333 -1.60 9.61 20.10
C ASP A 333 -1.63 10.04 18.62
N GLU A 334 -2.56 9.52 17.81
CA GLU A 334 -2.78 9.99 16.44
C GLU A 334 -3.09 11.50 16.40
N ASP A 335 -3.97 11.97 17.29
CA ASP A 335 -4.32 13.39 17.38
C ASP A 335 -3.09 14.25 17.70
N MET A 336 -2.31 13.82 18.69
CA MET A 336 -1.10 14.52 19.10
C MET A 336 -0.06 14.55 17.99
N ILE A 337 0.25 13.39 17.41
CA ILE A 337 1.35 13.21 16.47
C ILE A 337 1.06 13.85 15.11
N VAL A 338 -0.20 13.83 14.67
CA VAL A 338 -0.57 14.27 13.31
C VAL A 338 -1.14 15.69 13.26
N LEU A 339 -1.74 16.17 14.35
CA LEU A 339 -2.41 17.47 14.37
C LEU A 339 -1.75 18.43 15.37
N ASP A 340 -1.80 18.11 16.66
CA ASP A 340 -1.50 19.10 17.70
C ASP A 340 -0.01 19.45 17.79
N LEU A 341 0.87 18.44 17.77
CA LEU A 341 2.32 18.65 17.84
C LEU A 341 2.86 19.29 16.55
N PRO A 342 2.48 18.83 15.34
CA PRO A 342 2.84 19.52 14.11
C PRO A 342 2.47 21.00 14.09
N GLU A 343 1.25 21.35 14.53
CA GLU A 343 0.79 22.74 14.61
C GLU A 343 1.61 23.53 15.64
N ARG A 344 1.73 23.00 16.87
CA ARG A 344 2.46 23.65 17.97
C ARG A 344 3.93 23.88 17.65
N LEU A 345 4.58 22.89 17.03
CA LEU A 345 6.01 22.92 16.70
C LEU A 345 6.29 23.59 15.36
N ARG A 346 5.26 23.87 14.54
CA ARG A 346 5.37 24.36 13.16
C ARG A 346 6.22 23.45 12.28
N ARG A 347 6.04 22.14 12.44
CA ARG A 347 6.79 21.08 11.76
C ARG A 347 5.80 20.15 11.06
N PRO A 348 5.91 19.94 9.75
CA PRO A 348 4.85 19.25 9.00
C PRO A 348 4.84 17.74 9.22
N VAL A 349 3.68 17.14 9.03
CA VAL A 349 3.55 15.71 8.67
C VAL A 349 3.65 15.61 7.15
N VAL A 350 4.45 14.64 6.68
CA VAL A 350 4.62 14.40 5.24
C VAL A 350 4.32 12.95 4.91
N VAL A 351 3.78 12.68 3.72
CA VAL A 351 3.66 11.34 3.15
C VAL A 351 4.78 11.13 2.14
N GLU A 352 5.59 10.10 2.35
CA GLU A 352 6.59 9.65 1.39
C GLU A 352 5.91 8.74 0.34
N GLY A 353 5.72 9.28 -0.87
CA GLY A 353 4.96 8.63 -1.94
C GLY A 353 5.55 7.31 -2.42
N ASN A 354 6.86 7.09 -2.23
CA ASN A 354 7.52 5.86 -2.66
C ASN A 354 7.48 4.74 -1.62
N ALA A 355 7.17 5.04 -0.37
CA ALA A 355 7.14 4.07 0.73
C ALA A 355 5.77 3.40 0.82
N LEU A 356 5.58 2.25 0.17
CA LEU A 356 4.28 1.56 0.14
C LEU A 356 4.11 0.58 1.30
N ALA A 357 2.92 0.61 1.92
CA ALA A 357 2.50 -0.36 2.93
C ALA A 357 0.98 -0.63 2.82
N ALA A 358 0.51 -1.80 3.26
CA ALA A 358 -0.90 -2.16 3.25
C ALA A 358 -1.43 -2.36 4.66
N HIS A 359 -2.43 -1.56 5.04
CA HIS A 359 -3.13 -1.66 6.32
C HIS A 359 -4.46 -2.40 6.13
N LEU A 360 -4.66 -3.54 6.79
CA LEU A 360 -5.75 -4.46 6.47
C LEU A 360 -7.14 -3.87 6.66
N GLN A 361 -7.44 -3.29 7.84
CA GLN A 361 -8.79 -2.81 8.11
C GLN A 361 -8.84 -1.84 9.29
N TYR A 362 -9.73 -0.85 9.20
CA TYR A 362 -10.15 -0.08 10.37
C TYR A 362 -11.24 -0.80 11.17
N VAL A 363 -11.50 -0.33 12.40
CA VAL A 363 -12.55 -0.86 13.28
C VAL A 363 -13.92 -0.85 12.58
N ASP A 364 -14.18 0.19 11.80
CA ASP A 364 -15.45 0.39 11.10
C ASP A 364 -15.55 -0.39 9.78
N GLN A 365 -14.55 -1.21 9.45
CA GLN A 365 -14.53 -2.08 8.26
C GLN A 365 -14.62 -3.59 8.64
N PRO A 366 -15.57 -4.03 9.48
CA PRO A 366 -15.59 -5.41 9.98
C PRO A 366 -15.78 -6.45 8.87
N GLY A 367 -16.40 -6.08 7.75
CA GLY A 367 -16.64 -6.95 6.61
C GLY A 367 -15.37 -7.45 5.91
N VAL A 368 -14.22 -6.78 6.08
CA VAL A 368 -12.93 -7.24 5.50
C VAL A 368 -12.55 -8.60 6.06
N ALA A 369 -12.83 -8.86 7.34
CA ALA A 369 -12.59 -10.16 7.97
C ALA A 369 -13.44 -11.30 7.38
N GLY A 370 -14.54 -10.96 6.71
CA GLY A 370 -15.40 -11.90 5.98
C GLY A 370 -14.94 -12.20 4.55
N THR A 371 -13.84 -11.61 4.08
CA THR A 371 -13.27 -11.81 2.74
C THR A 371 -12.09 -12.79 2.76
N ASP A 372 -11.59 -13.17 1.59
CA ASP A 372 -10.34 -13.92 1.44
C ASP A 372 -9.06 -13.04 1.48
N VAL A 373 -9.17 -11.72 1.71
CA VAL A 373 -8.03 -10.78 1.63
C VAL A 373 -6.89 -11.16 2.59
N LEU A 374 -7.19 -11.44 3.85
CA LEU A 374 -6.15 -11.83 4.84
C LEU A 374 -5.48 -13.15 4.45
N LEU A 375 -6.26 -14.11 3.91
CA LEU A 375 -5.71 -15.36 3.40
C LEU A 375 -4.74 -15.10 2.23
N ARG A 376 -5.10 -14.21 1.30
CA ARG A 376 -4.23 -13.83 0.18
C ARG A 376 -2.93 -13.19 0.67
N TYR A 377 -2.97 -12.29 1.66
CA TYR A 377 -1.73 -11.73 2.23
C TYR A 377 -0.86 -12.78 2.90
N ARG A 378 -1.46 -13.74 3.62
CA ARG A 378 -0.70 -14.85 4.21
C ARG A 378 -0.02 -15.70 3.13
N LEU A 379 -0.73 -15.99 2.04
CA LEU A 379 -0.19 -16.74 0.91
C LEU A 379 0.91 -15.95 0.18
N LEU A 380 0.75 -14.63 0.02
CA LEU A 380 1.77 -13.75 -0.55
C LEU A 380 3.03 -13.71 0.33
N ALA A 381 2.88 -13.56 1.65
CA ALA A 381 3.99 -13.57 2.58
C ALA A 381 4.76 -14.91 2.52
N ARG A 382 4.05 -16.03 2.40
CA ARG A 382 4.67 -17.36 2.20
C ARG A 382 5.39 -17.50 0.85
N ASP A 383 4.82 -16.95 -0.22
CA ASP A 383 5.35 -17.08 -1.59
C ASP A 383 6.55 -16.16 -1.85
N GLN A 384 6.53 -14.94 -1.31
CA GLN A 384 7.51 -13.90 -1.62
C GLN A 384 8.16 -13.25 -0.40
N GLY A 385 7.51 -13.28 0.76
CA GLY A 385 7.92 -12.55 1.95
C GLY A 385 9.01 -13.23 2.75
N CYS A 386 8.92 -14.55 2.94
CA CYS A 386 9.79 -15.29 3.86
C CYS A 386 11.14 -15.66 3.23
N LEU A 387 12.20 -15.61 4.05
CA LEU A 387 13.58 -15.94 3.69
C LEU A 387 13.86 -17.45 3.67
#